data_AF-A0A849S843-F1
#
_entry.id   AF-A0A849S843-F1
#
_cell.length_a   1.000
_cell.length_b   1.000
_cell.length_c   1.000
_cell.angle_alpha   90.00
_cell.angle_beta   90.00
_cell.angle_gamma   90.00
#
_symmetry.space_group_name_H-M   'P 1'
#
loop_
_entity.id
_entity.type
_entity.pdbx_description
1 polymer ?
#
loop_
_entity_poly.entity_id
_entity_poly.type
_entity_poly.pdbx_seq_one_letter_code
_entity_poly.pdbx_strand_id
1 'polypeptide(L)'
;MNNLSCADCGADALQAFTEAEQFDYKGQTLSVDVEYSVCSQCHAEVILPDQIKRNDCRVRDAWRKADGLLTGAEIVALRNQLGLTQQQAAQAFGGGANAFSKYERGEVTQSAAMDKLMRLAMEKQPVCVPDWLGHHAGLTIRNFTANGYDKNVIPFQPKLTSQPIPIKNPEHSVATECKNHQELGYG
;
A
#
# COMPACT_ATOMS: atom_id res chain seq x y z
N MET A 1 15.87 -24.04 -15.79
CA MET A 1 16.62 -24.77 -14.75
C MET A 1 17.86 -23.94 -14.46
N ASN A 2 17.86 -23.16 -13.38
CA ASN A 2 19.07 -22.45 -12.96
C ASN A 2 19.96 -23.48 -12.28
N ASN A 3 21.00 -23.93 -12.99
CA ASN A 3 22.00 -24.80 -12.38
C ASN A 3 22.84 -23.95 -11.42
N LEU A 4 22.69 -24.18 -10.13
CA LEU A 4 23.37 -23.46 -9.05
C LEU A 4 24.75 -24.10 -8.81
N SER A 5 25.60 -24.01 -9.83
CA SER A 5 26.97 -24.50 -9.77
C SER A 5 27.89 -23.44 -9.16
N CYS A 6 28.90 -23.90 -8.43
CA CYS A 6 29.96 -23.03 -7.93
C CYS A 6 30.76 -22.45 -9.11
N ALA A 7 30.90 -21.12 -9.16
CA ALA A 7 31.65 -20.44 -10.22
C ALA A 7 33.17 -20.72 -10.18
N ASP A 8 33.69 -21.16 -9.03
CA ASP A 8 35.10 -21.42 -8.82
C ASP A 8 35.50 -22.87 -9.18
N CYS A 9 34.78 -23.87 -8.66
CA CYS A 9 35.10 -25.29 -8.90
C CYS A 9 34.11 -26.05 -9.81
N GLY A 10 33.00 -25.44 -10.21
CA GLY A 10 31.98 -26.07 -11.06
C GLY A 10 31.07 -27.07 -10.37
N ALA A 11 31.24 -27.35 -9.07
CA ALA A 11 30.42 -28.31 -8.33
C ALA A 11 29.02 -27.75 -7.98
N ASP A 12 28.00 -28.61 -8.08
CA ASP A 12 26.63 -28.32 -7.64
C ASP A 12 26.47 -28.55 -6.13
N ALA A 13 27.27 -27.84 -5.33
CA ALA A 13 27.43 -28.07 -3.90
C ALA A 13 27.34 -26.78 -3.07
N LEU A 14 26.53 -25.81 -3.52
CA LEU A 14 26.30 -24.55 -2.81
C LEU A 14 25.25 -24.72 -1.71
N GLN A 15 25.58 -24.26 -0.49
CA GLN A 15 24.68 -24.24 0.66
C GLN A 15 24.44 -22.78 1.09
N ALA A 16 23.18 -22.42 1.33
CA ALA A 16 22.81 -21.06 1.72
C ALA A 16 22.97 -20.84 3.23
N PHE A 17 23.50 -19.67 3.60
CA PHE A 17 23.70 -19.20 4.97
C PHE A 17 23.13 -17.79 5.13
N THR A 18 23.02 -17.34 6.37
CA THR A 18 22.58 -15.99 6.72
C THR A 18 23.36 -15.51 7.93
N GLU A 19 23.89 -14.30 7.86
CA GLU A 19 24.64 -13.66 8.94
C GLU A 19 24.28 -12.18 9.06
N ALA A 20 24.36 -11.66 10.28
CA ALA A 20 24.09 -10.26 10.55
C ALA A 20 25.31 -9.40 10.18
N GLU A 21 25.15 -8.55 9.17
CA GLU A 21 26.17 -7.60 8.72
C GLU A 21 25.81 -6.17 9.15
N GLN A 22 26.83 -5.34 9.37
CA GLN A 22 26.67 -3.95 9.79
C GLN A 22 26.76 -3.00 8.59
N PHE A 23 25.77 -2.11 8.46
CA PHE A 23 25.69 -1.10 7.41
C PHE A 23 25.60 0.30 8.02
N ASP A 24 26.48 1.20 7.60
CA ASP A 24 26.40 2.60 7.99
C ASP A 24 25.41 3.37 7.11
N TYR A 25 24.46 4.04 7.76
CA TYR A 25 23.42 4.82 7.11
C TYR A 25 23.11 6.09 7.90
N LYS A 26 23.32 7.27 7.30
CA LYS A 26 23.08 8.59 7.92
C LYS A 26 23.67 8.73 9.33
N GLY A 27 24.88 8.20 9.53
CA GLY A 27 25.59 8.26 10.82
C GLY A 27 25.10 7.26 11.88
N GLN A 28 24.24 6.31 11.49
CA GLN A 28 23.80 5.19 12.33
C GLN A 28 24.32 3.88 11.74
N THR A 29 24.72 2.95 12.61
CA THR A 29 25.10 1.59 12.19
C THR A 29 23.90 0.66 12.37
N LEU A 30 23.44 0.08 11.26
CA LEU A 30 22.28 -0.81 11.20
C LEU A 30 22.76 -2.25 11.03
N SER A 31 22.18 -3.19 11.77
CA SER A 31 22.44 -4.62 11.61
C SER A 31 21.37 -5.26 10.73
N VAL A 32 21.78 -5.95 9.66
CA VAL A 32 20.89 -6.55 8.66
C VAL A 32 21.35 -7.97 8.37
N ASP A 33 20.40 -8.92 8.35
CA ASP A 33 20.64 -10.30 7.99
C ASP A 33 20.85 -10.46 6.47
N VAL A 34 22.08 -10.81 6.08
CA VAL A 34 22.52 -10.95 4.68
C VAL A 34 22.64 -12.43 4.35
N GLU A 35 22.03 -12.84 3.24
CA GLU A 35 22.15 -14.19 2.69
C GLU A 35 23.36 -14.32 1.78
N TYR A 36 24.11 -15.40 1.94
CA TYR A 36 25.21 -15.80 1.08
C TYR A 36 25.22 -17.32 0.92
N SER A 37 26.05 -17.84 0.02
CA SER A 37 26.18 -19.28 -0.19
C SER A 37 27.64 -19.70 -0.13
N VAL A 38 27.90 -20.86 0.46
CA VAL A 38 29.26 -21.43 0.55
C VAL A 38 29.27 -22.77 -0.17
N CYS A 39 30.28 -22.99 -1.02
CA CYS A 39 30.49 -24.28 -1.66
C CYS A 39 31.06 -25.29 -0.66
N SER A 40 30.44 -26.47 -0.52
CA SER A 40 30.96 -27.49 0.39
C SER A 40 32.20 -28.24 -0.13
N GLN A 41 32.63 -27.98 -1.38
CA GLN A 41 33.79 -28.63 -2.01
C GLN A 41 35.05 -27.76 -2.01
N CYS A 42 34.96 -26.53 -2.52
CA CYS A 42 36.10 -25.60 -2.54
C CYS A 42 36.02 -24.48 -1.50
N HIS A 43 34.94 -24.42 -0.72
CA HIS A 43 34.71 -23.39 0.31
C HIS A 43 34.62 -21.96 -0.22
N ALA A 44 34.47 -21.78 -1.54
CA ALA A 44 34.20 -20.47 -2.12
C ALA A 44 32.87 -19.91 -1.59
N GLU A 45 32.92 -18.67 -1.12
CA GLU A 45 31.76 -17.88 -0.72
C GLU A 45 31.26 -17.05 -1.90
N VAL A 46 29.96 -17.11 -2.16
CA VAL A 46 29.31 -16.39 -3.25
C VAL A 46 27.96 -15.84 -2.80
N ILE A 47 27.61 -14.63 -3.23
CA ILE A 47 26.25 -14.12 -3.11
C ILE A 47 25.58 -14.27 -4.47
N LEU A 48 24.57 -15.14 -4.51
CA LEU A 48 23.86 -15.45 -5.75
C LEU A 48 22.96 -14.29 -6.20
N PRO A 49 22.64 -14.15 -7.50
CA PRO A 49 21.80 -13.06 -8.00
C PRO A 49 20.46 -12.89 -7.28
N ASP A 50 19.82 -13.99 -6.87
CA ASP A 50 18.57 -13.93 -6.11
C ASP A 50 18.77 -13.61 -4.62
N GLN A 51 19.94 -13.96 -4.05
CA GLN A 51 20.33 -13.51 -2.71
C GLN A 51 20.62 -12.01 -2.71
N ILE A 52 21.33 -11.49 -3.73
CA ILE A 52 21.58 -10.05 -3.90
C ILE A 52 20.25 -9.28 -3.86
N LYS A 53 19.26 -9.69 -4.66
CA LYS A 53 17.95 -9.03 -4.66
C LYS A 53 17.29 -9.04 -3.28
N ARG A 54 17.31 -10.16 -2.56
CA ARG A 54 16.72 -10.26 -1.21
C ARG A 54 17.48 -9.40 -0.20
N ASN A 55 18.80 -9.41 -0.23
CA ASN A 55 19.66 -8.61 0.64
C ASN A 55 19.45 -7.12 0.40
N ASP A 56 19.42 -6.69 -0.86
CA ASP A 56 19.12 -5.30 -1.23
C ASP A 56 17.77 -4.84 -0.67
N CYS A 57 16.76 -5.71 -0.71
CA CYS A 57 15.44 -5.40 -0.15
C CYS A 57 15.50 -5.26 1.38
N ARG A 58 16.22 -6.15 2.08
CA ARG A 58 16.40 -6.09 3.54
C ARG A 58 17.16 -4.84 3.98
N VAL A 59 18.26 -4.51 3.30
CA VAL A 59 19.04 -3.30 3.57
C VAL A 59 18.18 -2.06 3.35
N ARG A 60 17.40 -2.02 2.25
CA ARG A 60 16.49 -0.89 1.98
C ARG A 60 15.38 -0.77 3.03
N ASP A 61 14.83 -1.88 3.51
CA ASP A 61 13.88 -1.86 4.63
C ASP A 61 14.51 -1.38 5.94
N ALA A 62 15.76 -1.73 6.21
CA ALA A 62 16.50 -1.20 7.36
C ALA A 62 16.69 0.32 7.25
N TRP A 63 17.03 0.84 6.07
CA TRP A 63 17.13 2.28 5.82
C TRP A 63 15.78 2.99 5.96
N ARG A 64 14.69 2.38 5.47
CA ARG A 64 13.33 2.92 5.66
C ARG A 64 12.99 3.06 7.14
N LYS A 65 13.27 2.03 7.95
CA LYS A 65 13.05 2.08 9.40
C LYS A 65 13.89 3.20 10.05
N ALA A 66 15.15 3.34 9.66
CA ALA A 66 16.01 4.42 10.15
C ALA A 66 15.46 5.82 9.79
N ASP A 67 14.77 5.93 8.65
CA ASP A 67 14.07 7.14 8.20
C ASP A 67 12.66 7.31 8.78
N GLY A 68 12.17 6.37 9.59
CA GLY A 68 10.80 6.37 10.13
C GLY A 68 9.72 6.05 9.09
N LEU A 69 10.11 5.49 7.94
CA LEU A 69 9.22 5.11 6.86
C LEU A 69 8.74 3.66 6.99
N LEU A 70 7.57 3.38 6.43
CA LEU A 70 7.00 2.04 6.34
C LEU A 70 7.89 1.12 5.49
N THR A 71 8.11 -0.09 5.99
CA THR A 71 8.74 -1.20 5.25
C THR A 71 7.81 -1.78 4.19
N GLY A 72 8.36 -2.58 3.28
CA GLY A 72 7.55 -3.28 2.27
C GLY A 72 6.44 -4.12 2.90
N ALA A 73 6.76 -4.86 3.97
CA ALA A 73 5.80 -5.69 4.69
C ALA A 73 4.69 -4.88 5.39
N GLU A 74 5.02 -3.72 5.97
CA GLU A 74 4.03 -2.83 6.58
C GLU A 74 3.09 -2.22 5.54
N ILE A 75 3.61 -1.88 4.35
CA ILE A 75 2.79 -1.41 3.23
C ILE A 75 1.83 -2.50 2.75
N VAL A 76 2.27 -3.76 2.66
CA VAL A 76 1.40 -4.91 2.36
C VAL A 76 0.28 -5.01 3.41
N ALA A 77 0.63 -4.96 4.69
CA ALA A 77 -0.32 -5.08 5.79
C ALA A 77 -1.36 -3.96 5.74
N LEU A 78 -0.91 -2.72 5.55
CA LEU A 78 -1.74 -1.52 5.42
C LEU A 78 -2.72 -1.65 4.25
N ARG A 79 -2.21 -2.01 3.06
CA ARG A 79 -3.04 -2.20 1.87
C ARG A 79 -4.09 -3.29 2.08
N ASN A 80 -3.71 -4.42 2.67
CA ASN A 80 -4.62 -5.52 2.95
C ASN A 80 -5.71 -5.12 3.98
N GLN A 81 -5.36 -4.32 4.99
CA GLN A 81 -6.31 -3.82 5.97
C GLN A 81 -7.34 -2.85 5.34
N LEU A 82 -6.95 -2.12 4.29
CA LEU A 82 -7.87 -1.31 3.48
C LEU A 82 -8.69 -2.13 2.47
N GLY A 83 -8.43 -3.44 2.33
CA GLY A 83 -9.12 -4.30 1.37
C GLY A 83 -8.79 -3.99 -0.09
N LEU A 84 -7.62 -3.39 -0.37
CA LEU A 84 -7.24 -2.95 -1.71
C LEU A 84 -6.29 -3.95 -2.39
N THR A 85 -6.44 -4.12 -3.71
CA THR A 85 -5.40 -4.72 -4.55
C THR A 85 -4.27 -3.72 -4.81
N GLN A 86 -3.10 -4.17 -5.28
CA GLN A 86 -1.99 -3.28 -5.63
C GLN A 86 -2.40 -2.23 -6.67
N GLN A 87 -3.21 -2.62 -7.66
CA GLN A 87 -3.71 -1.73 -8.70
C GLN A 87 -4.68 -0.69 -8.12
N GLN A 88 -5.62 -1.11 -7.26
CA GLN A 88 -6.54 -0.19 -6.61
C GLN A 88 -5.82 0.79 -5.69
N ALA A 89 -4.80 0.33 -4.96
CA ALA A 89 -3.97 1.18 -4.13
C ALA A 89 -3.19 2.20 -4.98
N ALA A 90 -2.58 1.77 -6.10
CA ALA A 90 -1.93 2.68 -7.04
C ALA A 90 -2.89 3.73 -7.63
N GLN A 91 -4.16 3.36 -7.85
CA GLN A 91 -5.18 4.30 -8.32
C GLN A 91 -5.63 5.27 -7.21
N ALA A 92 -5.78 4.79 -5.98
CA ALA A 92 -6.25 5.58 -4.85
C ALA A 92 -5.19 6.55 -4.31
N PHE A 93 -3.95 6.08 -4.16
CA PHE A 93 -2.86 6.85 -3.57
C PHE A 93 -1.96 7.52 -4.64
N GLY A 94 -1.93 6.99 -5.86
CA GLY A 94 -1.06 7.46 -6.94
C GLY A 94 0.28 6.72 -7.03
N GLY A 95 1.28 7.37 -7.62
CA GLY A 95 2.63 6.80 -7.84
C GLY A 95 2.79 5.99 -9.14
N GLY A 96 1.70 5.77 -9.88
CA GLY A 96 1.69 5.01 -11.13
C GLY A 96 1.37 3.51 -10.92
N ALA A 97 1.01 2.82 -12.00
CA ALA A 97 0.39 1.49 -11.96
C ALA A 97 1.16 0.43 -11.17
N ASN A 98 2.50 0.55 -11.11
CA ASN A 98 3.38 -0.44 -10.46
C ASN A 98 3.97 0.04 -9.12
N ALA A 99 3.53 1.18 -8.59
CA ALA A 99 4.11 1.78 -7.38
C ALA A 99 4.07 0.83 -6.18
N PHE A 100 2.86 0.38 -5.80
CA PHE A 100 2.67 -0.51 -4.66
C PHE A 100 3.42 -1.84 -4.83
N SER A 101 3.45 -2.39 -6.04
CA SER A 101 4.21 -3.59 -6.34
C SER A 101 5.71 -3.41 -6.05
N LYS A 102 6.29 -2.27 -6.42
CA LYS A 102 7.70 -1.93 -6.14
C LYS A 102 7.95 -1.64 -4.66
N TYR A 103 7.01 -0.96 -3.99
CA TYR A 103 7.13 -0.65 -2.57
C TYR A 103 7.12 -1.92 -1.71
N GLU A 104 6.16 -2.81 -1.99
CA GLU A 104 5.94 -4.08 -1.28
C GLU A 104 7.09 -5.07 -1.48
N ARG A 105 7.66 -5.14 -2.70
CA ARG A 105 8.88 -5.91 -2.95
C ARG A 105 10.14 -5.25 -2.42
N GLY A 106 10.03 -4.05 -1.85
CA GLY A 106 11.17 -3.33 -1.34
C GLY A 106 12.10 -2.78 -2.42
N GLU A 107 11.73 -2.72 -3.71
CA GLU A 107 12.60 -2.24 -4.80
C GLU A 107 12.79 -0.72 -4.80
N VAL A 108 11.78 0.02 -4.35
CA VAL A 108 11.77 1.49 -4.37
C VAL A 108 11.21 2.01 -3.05
N THR A 109 11.89 2.96 -2.40
CA THR A 109 11.37 3.64 -1.20
C THR A 109 10.33 4.70 -1.59
N GLN A 110 9.19 4.69 -0.90
CA GLN A 110 8.14 5.68 -1.04
C GLN A 110 8.60 7.06 -0.55
N SER A 111 7.97 8.13 -1.04
CA SER A 111 8.22 9.46 -0.49
C SER A 111 7.62 9.61 0.91
N ALA A 112 8.18 10.52 1.72
CA ALA A 112 7.62 10.83 3.03
C ALA A 112 6.16 11.32 2.96
N ALA A 113 5.76 11.96 1.86
CA ALA A 113 4.37 12.35 1.63
C ALA A 113 3.46 11.15 1.40
N MET A 114 3.91 10.18 0.59
CA MET A 114 3.18 8.94 0.35
C MET A 114 3.06 8.11 1.65
N ASP A 115 4.13 8.05 2.44
CA ASP A 115 4.13 7.37 3.75
C ASP A 115 3.08 7.96 4.70
N LYS A 116 3.08 9.28 4.85
CA LYS A 116 2.08 10.02 5.63
C LYS A 116 0.66 9.80 5.12
N LEU A 117 0.46 9.81 3.80
CA LEU A 117 -0.85 9.58 3.20
C LEU A 117 -1.37 8.17 3.49
N MET A 118 -0.50 7.15 3.39
CA MET A 118 -0.85 5.78 3.73
C MET A 118 -1.23 5.66 5.21
N ARG A 119 -0.46 6.28 6.13
CA ARG A 119 -0.79 6.30 7.57
C ARG A 119 -2.10 7.04 7.85
N LEU A 120 -2.33 8.18 7.20
CA LEU A 120 -3.55 8.97 7.34
C LEU A 120 -4.78 8.18 6.89
N ALA A 121 -4.66 7.36 5.84
CA ALA A 121 -5.75 6.50 5.38
C ALA A 121 -6.17 5.43 6.39
N MET A 122 -5.35 5.16 7.41
CA MET A 122 -5.65 4.21 8.48
C MET A 122 -6.39 4.83 9.67
N GLU A 123 -6.56 6.16 9.68
CA GLU A 123 -7.28 6.85 10.74
C GLU A 123 -8.76 6.47 10.72
N LYS A 124 -9.26 5.94 11.84
CA LYS A 124 -10.65 5.48 11.97
C LYS A 124 -11.62 6.59 12.35
N GLN A 125 -11.11 7.74 12.78
CA GLN A 125 -11.88 8.89 13.21
C GLN A 125 -11.60 10.09 12.30
N PRO A 126 -12.53 11.04 12.17
CA PRO A 126 -12.25 12.29 11.46
C PRO A 126 -11.05 13.00 12.08
N VAL A 127 -10.06 13.35 11.25
CA VAL A 127 -8.85 14.05 11.66
C VAL A 127 -8.74 15.38 10.94
N CYS A 128 -8.27 16.41 11.65
CA CYS A 128 -7.84 17.66 11.03
C CYS A 128 -6.47 17.43 10.39
N VAL A 129 -6.39 17.42 9.06
CA VAL A 129 -5.16 17.07 8.32
C VAL A 129 -3.98 18.00 8.67
N PRO A 130 -4.14 19.34 8.76
CA PRO A 130 -3.06 20.22 9.22
C PRO A 130 -2.54 19.87 10.61
N ASP A 131 -3.44 19.65 11.58
CA ASP A 131 -3.04 19.29 12.95
C ASP A 131 -2.34 17.92 12.98
N TRP A 132 -2.87 16.93 12.25
CA TRP A 132 -2.30 15.60 12.14
C TRP A 132 -0.89 15.63 11.54
N LEU A 133 -0.70 16.40 10.47
CA LEU A 133 0.61 16.59 9.83
C LEU A 133 1.58 17.34 10.75
N GLY A 134 1.10 18.35 11.47
CA GLY A 134 1.89 19.09 12.45
C GLY A 134 2.40 18.16 13.56
N HIS A 135 1.51 17.38 14.16
CA HIS A 135 1.86 16.39 15.19
C HIS A 135 2.92 15.39 14.69
N HIS A 136 2.74 14.82 13.50
CA HIS A 136 3.69 13.85 12.92
C HIS A 136 5.01 14.45 12.44
N ALA A 137 5.05 15.76 12.17
CA ALA A 137 6.27 16.48 11.81
C ALA A 137 6.98 17.11 13.01
N GLY A 138 6.40 17.06 14.21
CA GLY A 138 6.89 17.80 15.37
C GLY A 138 6.76 19.33 15.22
N LEU A 139 5.79 19.79 14.42
CA LEU A 139 5.58 21.20 14.10
C LEU A 139 4.22 21.67 14.60
N THR A 140 4.17 22.88 15.13
CA THR A 140 2.89 23.58 15.33
C THR A 140 2.51 24.26 14.01
N ILE A 141 1.59 23.66 13.25
CA ILE A 141 1.01 24.31 12.09
C ILE A 141 -0.02 25.31 12.61
N ARG A 142 0.19 26.60 12.32
CA ARG A 142 -0.81 27.62 12.65
C ARG A 142 -2.07 27.30 11.85
N ASN A 143 -3.13 26.91 12.54
CA ASN A 143 -4.45 26.85 11.95
C ASN A 143 -4.80 28.24 11.44
N PHE A 144 -4.96 28.38 10.12
CA PHE A 144 -5.80 29.44 9.59
C PHE A 144 -7.21 29.10 10.06
N THR A 145 -7.57 29.50 11.28
CA THR A 145 -8.97 29.78 11.57
C THR A 145 -9.46 30.66 10.43
N ALA A 146 -10.47 30.19 9.72
CA ALA A 146 -10.91 30.77 8.46
C ALA A 146 -11.45 32.19 8.66
N ASN A 147 -10.56 33.17 8.74
CA ASN A 147 -10.90 34.59 8.61
C ASN A 147 -11.30 34.95 7.16
N GLY A 148 -11.53 33.97 6.29
CA GLY A 148 -11.94 34.16 4.90
C GLY A 148 -13.44 34.01 4.64
N TYR A 149 -14.15 33.10 5.34
CA TYR A 149 -15.56 32.79 5.01
C TYR A 149 -16.42 32.33 6.20
N ASP A 150 -15.88 32.15 7.42
CA ASP A 150 -16.67 31.68 8.57
C ASP A 150 -17.82 32.63 8.95
N LYS A 151 -17.70 33.92 8.60
CA LYS A 151 -18.76 34.91 8.79
C LYS A 151 -19.92 34.79 7.80
N ASN A 152 -19.77 33.97 6.75
CA ASN A 152 -20.76 33.74 5.69
C ASN A 152 -21.24 32.28 5.64
N VAL A 153 -21.08 31.51 6.74
CA VAL A 153 -21.76 30.22 6.87
C VAL A 153 -23.22 30.49 7.26
N ILE A 154 -24.10 30.60 6.26
CA ILE A 154 -25.54 30.60 6.49
C ILE A 154 -25.94 29.15 6.78
N PRO A 155 -26.52 28.84 7.95
CA PRO A 155 -27.03 27.50 8.22
C PRO A 155 -28.03 27.11 7.13
N PHE A 156 -27.82 25.96 6.47
CA PHE A 156 -28.82 25.41 5.57
C PHE A 156 -30.08 25.11 6.39
N GLN A 157 -31.10 25.93 6.20
CA GLN A 157 -32.43 25.71 6.75
C GLN A 157 -33.23 24.96 5.68
N PRO A 158 -33.39 23.63 5.79
CA PRO A 158 -34.27 22.92 4.88
C PRO A 158 -35.67 23.52 5.06
N LYS A 159 -36.22 24.10 3.99
CA LYS A 159 -37.65 24.40 3.94
C LYS A 159 -38.36 23.06 3.87
N LEU A 160 -38.60 22.44 5.03
CA LEU A 160 -39.57 21.36 5.16
C LEU A 160 -40.94 22.00 4.92
N THR A 161 -41.32 22.13 3.65
CA THR A 161 -42.71 22.31 3.29
C THR A 161 -43.39 20.99 3.65
N SER A 162 -44.09 20.98 4.79
CA SER A 162 -44.96 19.90 5.26
C SER A 162 -46.22 19.76 4.39
N GLN A 163 -46.04 19.81 3.07
CA GLN A 163 -47.08 19.40 2.13
C GLN A 163 -46.90 17.89 1.96
N PRO A 164 -47.85 17.06 2.44
CA PRO A 164 -47.78 15.62 2.21
C PRO A 164 -47.72 15.36 0.70
N ILE A 165 -46.70 14.64 0.27
CA ILE A 165 -46.60 14.12 -1.10
C ILE A 165 -47.84 13.23 -1.30
N PRO A 166 -48.73 13.48 -2.27
CA PRO A 166 -49.87 12.62 -2.50
C PRO A 166 -49.39 11.25 -2.96
N ILE A 167 -49.55 10.27 -2.08
CA ILE A 167 -49.35 8.86 -2.39
C ILE A 167 -50.44 8.51 -3.41
N LYS A 168 -50.07 8.33 -4.67
CA LYS A 168 -50.96 7.70 -5.66
C LYS A 168 -51.07 6.23 -5.27
N ASN A 169 -52.16 5.86 -4.61
CA ASN A 169 -52.54 4.46 -4.44
C ASN A 169 -52.80 3.85 -5.83
N PRO A 170 -52.12 2.75 -6.21
CA PRO A 170 -52.54 1.95 -7.34
C PRO A 170 -53.56 0.92 -6.83
N GLU A 171 -54.84 1.17 -7.07
CA GLU A 171 -55.87 0.12 -7.01
C GLU A 171 -56.39 -0.20 -8.41
N HIS A 172 -56.74 -1.49 -8.58
CA HIS A 172 -57.15 -2.28 -9.76
C HIS A 172 -56.02 -3.14 -10.37
N SER A 173 -55.88 -4.46 -10.09
CA SER A 173 -56.81 -5.61 -10.24
C SER A 173 -57.26 -5.78 -11.70
N VAL A 174 -57.14 -6.88 -12.47
CA VAL A 174 -56.98 -8.33 -12.23
C VAL A 174 -56.43 -8.96 -13.54
N ALA A 175 -55.90 -10.20 -13.44
CA ALA A 175 -55.53 -11.22 -14.45
C ALA A 175 -56.24 -11.15 -15.83
N THR A 176 -55.64 -11.63 -16.94
CA THR A 176 -55.48 -13.04 -17.42
C THR A 176 -54.66 -12.91 -18.72
N GLU A 177 -53.80 -13.79 -19.23
CA GLU A 177 -53.95 -15.21 -19.53
C GLU A 177 -52.63 -15.77 -20.09
N CYS A 178 -52.41 -17.05 -19.84
CA CYS A 178 -51.23 -17.82 -20.18
C CYS A 178 -51.52 -18.63 -21.46
N LYS A 179 -50.60 -18.67 -22.46
CA LYS A 179 -50.07 -19.89 -23.10
C LYS A 179 -49.35 -19.65 -24.45
N ASN A 180 -48.17 -20.28 -24.50
CA ASN A 180 -47.62 -21.14 -25.55
C ASN A 180 -46.94 -20.57 -26.82
N HIS A 181 -45.68 -21.02 -26.91
CA HIS A 181 -45.01 -21.71 -28.03
C HIS A 181 -44.29 -20.93 -29.14
N GLN A 182 -43.01 -21.31 -29.25
CA GLN A 182 -42.22 -21.61 -30.46
C GLN A 182 -41.48 -20.49 -31.24
N GLU A 183 -40.15 -20.63 -31.15
CA GLU A 183 -39.17 -20.78 -32.25
C GLU A 183 -38.68 -19.56 -33.06
N LEU A 184 -37.41 -19.75 -33.48
CA LEU A 184 -36.57 -19.00 -34.44
C LEU A 184 -35.90 -17.74 -33.87
N GLY A 185 -34.58 -17.56 -33.89
CA GLY A 185 -33.54 -18.11 -34.75
C GLY A 185 -32.78 -16.95 -35.41
N TYR A 186 -31.47 -16.87 -35.13
CA TYR A 186 -30.40 -16.18 -35.87
C TYR A 186 -30.50 -14.68 -36.24
N GLY A 187 -29.40 -13.98 -35.94
CA GLY A 187 -29.02 -12.65 -36.42
C GLY A 187 -27.78 -12.16 -35.71
#